data_AF-A0A3S3DDQ8-F1
#
_entry.id   AF-A0A3S3DDQ8-F1
#
_cell.length_a   1.000
_cell.length_b   1.000
_cell.length_c   1.000
_cell.angle_alpha   90.00
_cell.angle_beta   90.00
_cell.angle_gamma   90.00
#
_symmetry.space_group_name_H-M   'P 1'
#
loop_
_entity.id
_entity.type
_entity.pdbx_description
1 polymer ?
#
loop_
_entity_poly.entity_id
_entity_poly.type
_entity_poly.pdbx_seq_one_letter_code
_entity_poly.pdbx_strand_id
1 'polypeptide(L)'
;MEAAILNATRRAIYKVRPDGEGFVEARGRGVVPLKIALPSIERGLQALSRFLVLAETQGFRPQVADSGLDLVVDGESVAFGLEERPGKAPHGPTAVESKRRDENHRWGNSSTPWQKHDNAPSGRLAIVIRANPYSGLRRTFSDRKTRALEDILPTVLAGFAEHAALIKERRHADEERKRQWREAEARRSREEAFKAREKQRMAFVDAIHEQLAQRAKLTAVLSHLESATGDEARRMGPLLAWVRRRLHQVDALTSPLFLDISATFAKIDFEEPRADGEVESSGGYFSYSPSVELQPWSIDKEKGLATSRTDLEWAVEAGLVQELKADPADVPDVGNTNR
;
A
#
# COMPACT_ATOMS: atom_id res chain seq x y z
N MET A 1 39.78 7.15 -13.68
CA MET A 1 38.70 7.13 -12.67
C MET A 1 39.19 6.47 -11.38
N GLU A 2 39.82 5.30 -11.49
CA GLU A 2 40.53 4.59 -10.41
C GLU A 2 41.32 5.51 -9.45
N ALA A 3 42.24 6.33 -9.98
CA ALA A 3 43.10 7.18 -9.14
C ALA A 3 42.32 8.16 -8.24
N ALA A 4 41.17 8.67 -8.70
CA ALA A 4 40.34 9.56 -7.89
C ALA A 4 39.68 8.80 -6.72
N ILE A 5 39.16 7.59 -6.99
CA ILE A 5 38.54 6.70 -5.99
C ILE A 5 39.56 6.28 -4.93
N LEU A 6 40.76 5.85 -5.35
CA LEU A 6 41.83 5.45 -4.43
C LEU A 6 42.34 6.62 -3.59
N ASN A 7 42.48 7.82 -4.18
CA ASN A 7 42.88 9.01 -3.44
C ASN A 7 41.81 9.45 -2.43
N ALA A 8 40.53 9.39 -2.79
CA ALA A 8 39.42 9.65 -1.87
C ALA A 8 39.43 8.64 -0.71
N THR A 9 39.61 7.35 -1.03
CA THR A 9 39.67 6.26 -0.06
C THR A 9 40.86 6.40 0.89
N ARG A 10 42.05 6.71 0.36
CA ARG A 10 43.27 7.02 1.13
C ARG A 10 43.05 8.19 2.09
N ARG A 11 42.46 9.28 1.61
CA ARG A 11 42.17 10.46 2.45
C ARG A 11 41.14 10.15 3.54
N ALA A 12 40.14 9.33 3.24
CA ALA A 12 39.10 8.96 4.19
C ALA A 12 39.68 8.11 5.33
N ILE A 13 40.48 7.08 5.01
CA ILE A 13 40.99 6.16 6.01
C ILE A 13 42.01 6.81 6.96
N TYR A 14 42.92 7.65 6.48
CA TYR A 14 43.92 8.30 7.33
C TYR A 14 43.36 9.35 8.30
N LYS A 15 42.11 9.80 8.11
CA LYS A 15 41.44 10.74 9.02
C LYS A 15 40.80 10.06 10.23
N VAL A 16 40.57 8.75 10.16
CA VAL A 16 39.81 8.01 11.16
C VAL A 16 40.76 7.46 12.22
N ARG A 17 40.38 7.59 13.50
CA ARG A 17 41.13 7.00 14.61
C ARG A 17 40.82 5.50 14.72
N PRO A 18 41.80 4.65 15.05
CA PRO A 18 41.55 3.25 15.31
C PRO A 18 40.53 3.05 16.44
N ASP A 19 39.70 2.02 16.32
CA ASP A 19 38.82 1.56 17.38
C ASP A 19 39.60 0.87 18.51
N GLY A 20 38.91 0.44 19.57
CA GLY A 20 39.52 -0.25 20.71
C GLY A 20 40.19 -1.58 20.35
N GLU A 21 39.89 -2.14 19.17
CA GLU A 21 40.48 -3.36 18.64
C GLU A 21 41.61 -3.07 17.62
N GLY A 22 41.90 -1.80 17.33
CA GLY A 22 42.98 -1.38 16.42
C GLY A 22 42.59 -1.32 14.93
N PHE A 23 41.30 -1.40 14.59
CA PHE A 23 40.81 -1.26 13.21
C PHE A 23 40.40 0.18 12.89
N VAL A 24 40.59 0.56 11.64
CA VAL A 24 40.13 1.82 11.07
C VAL A 24 39.05 1.52 10.06
N GLU A 25 37.89 2.19 10.20
CA GLU A 25 36.76 2.03 9.30
C GLU A 25 36.52 3.31 8.50
N ALA A 26 36.41 3.20 7.17
CA ALA A 26 36.08 4.30 6.29
C ALA A 26 34.91 3.94 5.38
N ARG A 27 33.93 4.84 5.28
CA ARG A 27 32.78 4.75 4.38
C ARG A 27 32.44 6.15 3.87
N GLY A 28 31.84 6.24 2.69
CA GLY A 28 31.38 7.49 2.13
C GLY A 28 31.17 7.40 0.63
N ARG A 29 30.45 8.36 0.06
CA ARG A 29 30.17 8.42 -1.37
C ARG A 29 31.46 8.43 -2.18
N GLY A 30 31.64 7.45 -3.06
CA GLY A 30 32.84 7.33 -3.92
C GLY A 30 34.09 6.85 -3.19
N VAL A 31 33.95 6.41 -1.95
CA VAL A 31 34.99 5.73 -1.16
C VAL A 31 34.66 4.25 -1.11
N VAL A 32 35.65 3.38 -1.34
CA VAL A 32 35.47 1.95 -1.14
C VAL A 32 35.27 1.70 0.36
N PRO A 33 34.13 1.14 0.79
CA PRO A 33 33.91 0.81 2.19
C PRO A 33 34.99 -0.14 2.69
N LEU A 34 35.66 0.21 3.78
CA LEU A 34 36.76 -0.59 4.30
C LEU A 34 36.82 -0.61 5.82
N LYS A 35 37.29 -1.73 6.38
CA LYS A 35 37.59 -1.90 7.80
C LYS A 35 38.88 -2.71 7.94
N ILE A 36 40.00 -2.03 8.14
CA ILE A 36 41.35 -2.65 8.16
C ILE A 36 42.22 -1.99 9.22
N ALA A 37 43.27 -2.67 9.70
CA ALA A 37 44.20 -2.09 10.66
C ALA A 37 45.21 -1.14 9.99
N LEU A 38 45.80 -0.23 10.78
CA LEU A 38 46.80 0.74 10.31
C LEU A 38 47.96 0.12 9.50
N PRO A 39 48.57 -1.02 9.91
CA PRO A 39 49.65 -1.64 9.14
C PRO A 39 49.21 -2.19 7.77
N SER A 40 47.91 -2.51 7.63
CA SER A 40 47.34 -3.14 6.44
C SER A 40 46.89 -2.13 5.38
N ILE A 41 46.91 -0.83 5.68
CA ILE A 41 46.35 0.22 4.81
C ILE A 41 46.99 0.24 3.43
N GLU A 42 48.33 0.30 3.36
CA GLU A 42 49.02 0.39 2.07
C GLU A 42 48.81 -0.87 1.22
N ARG A 43 48.86 -2.06 1.85
CA ARG A 43 48.56 -3.32 1.16
C ARG A 43 47.11 -3.35 0.66
N GLY A 44 46.16 -2.90 1.48
CA GLY A 44 44.75 -2.81 1.09
C GLY A 44 44.51 -1.89 -0.10
N LEU A 45 45.16 -0.71 -0.13
CA LEU A 45 45.07 0.22 -1.25
C LEU A 45 45.70 -0.36 -2.54
N GLN A 46 46.82 -1.08 -2.43
CA GLN A 46 47.43 -1.77 -3.58
C GLN A 46 46.53 -2.90 -4.11
N ALA A 47 45.94 -3.70 -3.23
CA ALA A 47 44.99 -4.74 -3.61
C ALA A 47 43.76 -4.15 -4.32
N LEU A 48 43.23 -3.03 -3.82
CA LEU A 48 42.12 -2.31 -4.46
C LEU A 48 42.49 -1.74 -5.83
N SER A 49 43.69 -1.18 -5.99
CA SER A 49 44.17 -0.71 -7.30
C SER A 49 44.22 -1.85 -8.31
N ARG A 50 44.87 -2.97 -7.97
CA ARG A 50 44.93 -4.16 -8.83
C ARG A 50 43.55 -4.72 -9.15
N PHE A 51 42.66 -4.74 -8.16
CA PHE A 51 41.28 -5.20 -8.33
C PHE A 51 40.52 -4.32 -9.34
N LEU A 52 40.60 -2.99 -9.21
CA LEU A 52 39.90 -2.05 -10.10
C LEU A 52 40.45 -2.13 -11.52
N VAL A 53 41.78 -2.19 -11.70
CA VAL A 53 42.40 -2.36 -13.02
C VAL A 53 41.94 -3.67 -13.65
N LEU A 54 41.94 -4.78 -12.91
CA LEU A 54 41.51 -6.08 -13.41
C LEU A 54 40.00 -6.11 -13.71
N ALA A 55 39.19 -5.41 -12.92
CA ALA A 55 37.76 -5.28 -13.18
C ALA A 55 37.51 -4.51 -14.50
N GLU A 56 38.27 -3.43 -14.74
CA GLU A 56 38.15 -2.63 -15.96
C GLU A 56 38.53 -3.42 -17.22
N THR A 57 39.51 -4.33 -17.15
CA THR A 57 39.88 -5.20 -18.29
C THR A 57 38.82 -6.27 -18.60
N GLN A 58 38.00 -6.65 -17.60
CA GLN A 58 36.84 -7.54 -17.79
C GLN A 58 35.57 -6.77 -18.20
N GLY A 59 35.66 -5.46 -18.42
CA GLY A 59 34.53 -4.61 -18.82
C GLY A 59 33.65 -4.14 -17.66
N PHE A 60 34.02 -4.46 -16.43
CA PHE A 60 33.29 -4.01 -15.25
C PHE A 60 33.61 -2.54 -14.96
N ARG A 61 32.67 -1.84 -14.37
CA ARG A 61 32.78 -0.39 -14.15
C ARG A 61 32.49 -0.02 -12.70
N PRO A 62 33.39 0.68 -12.01
CA PRO A 62 33.09 1.20 -10.69
C PRO A 62 32.01 2.31 -10.79
N GLN A 63 30.99 2.24 -9.95
CA GLN A 63 29.91 3.22 -9.87
C GLN A 63 29.83 3.79 -8.46
N VAL A 64 29.69 5.12 -8.37
CA VAL A 64 29.50 5.81 -7.09
C VAL A 64 28.08 5.58 -6.60
N ALA A 65 27.95 4.98 -5.42
CA ALA A 65 26.68 4.77 -4.72
C ALA A 65 26.62 5.61 -3.44
N ASP A 66 25.44 5.74 -2.85
CA ASP A 66 25.27 6.51 -1.61
C ASP A 66 26.04 5.91 -0.43
N SER A 67 26.14 4.58 -0.39
CA SER A 67 26.80 3.84 0.70
C SER A 67 28.30 3.57 0.48
N GLY A 68 28.85 3.98 -0.67
CA GLY A 68 30.23 3.65 -1.03
C GLY A 68 30.51 3.63 -2.52
N LEU A 69 31.12 2.53 -2.95
CA LEU A 69 31.42 2.20 -4.33
C LEU A 69 30.87 0.82 -4.64
N ASP A 70 30.14 0.73 -5.74
CA ASP A 70 29.65 -0.52 -6.28
C ASP A 70 30.41 -0.87 -7.56
N LEU A 71 30.39 -2.15 -7.93
CA LEU A 71 30.90 -2.60 -9.21
C LEU A 71 29.74 -2.99 -10.12
N VAL A 72 29.63 -2.33 -11.27
CA VAL A 72 28.63 -2.64 -12.29
C VAL A 72 29.14 -3.77 -13.17
N VAL A 73 28.38 -4.85 -13.22
CA VAL A 73 28.66 -6.07 -13.99
C VAL A 73 27.39 -6.41 -14.77
N ASP A 74 27.48 -6.50 -16.09
CA ASP A 74 26.34 -6.77 -16.99
C ASP A 74 25.10 -5.88 -16.76
N GLY A 75 25.34 -4.64 -16.32
CA GLY A 75 24.30 -3.65 -16.02
C GLY A 75 23.71 -3.72 -14.60
N GLU A 76 24.16 -4.68 -13.78
CA GLU A 76 23.74 -4.82 -12.39
C GLU A 76 24.80 -4.29 -11.41
N SER A 77 24.36 -3.55 -10.38
CA SER A 77 25.24 -2.97 -9.37
C SER A 77 25.50 -3.96 -8.23
N VAL A 78 26.77 -4.27 -7.97
CA VAL A 78 27.19 -5.17 -6.89
C VAL A 78 28.01 -4.41 -5.85
N ALA A 79 27.41 -4.17 -4.69
CA ALA A 79 28.06 -3.51 -3.56
C ALA A 79 29.14 -4.39 -2.92
N PHE A 80 30.27 -3.79 -2.55
CA PHE A 80 31.37 -4.50 -1.91
C PHE A 80 32.16 -3.65 -0.92
N GLY A 81 33.09 -4.29 -0.21
CA GLY A 81 34.05 -3.60 0.65
C GLY A 81 35.30 -4.44 0.91
N LEU A 82 36.31 -3.80 1.49
CA LEU A 82 37.56 -4.43 1.91
C LEU A 82 37.63 -4.54 3.44
N GLU A 83 37.69 -5.75 3.96
CA GLU A 83 37.70 -6.01 5.40
C GLU A 83 38.92 -6.82 5.78
N GLU A 84 39.55 -6.47 6.89
CA GLU A 84 40.57 -7.31 7.52
C GLU A 84 39.88 -8.31 8.46
N ARG A 85 40.15 -9.60 8.27
CA ARG A 85 39.59 -10.64 9.13
C ARG A 85 40.26 -10.52 10.51
N PRO A 86 39.50 -10.37 11.60
CA PRO A 86 40.10 -10.31 12.92
C PRO A 86 40.78 -11.63 13.25
N GLY A 87 42.00 -11.53 13.75
CA GLY A 87 42.69 -12.62 14.42
C GLY A 87 42.02 -12.86 15.77
N LYS A 88 41.98 -14.12 16.20
CA LYS A 88 41.51 -14.47 17.54
C LYS A 88 42.73 -14.56 18.45
N ALA A 89 42.92 -13.57 19.32
CA ALA A 89 43.84 -13.67 20.43
C ALA A 89 43.08 -14.21 21.65
N PRO A 90 43.68 -15.04 22.53
CA PRO A 90 43.06 -15.39 23.81
C PRO A 90 42.69 -14.13 24.59
N HIS A 91 41.46 -14.05 25.08
CA HIS A 91 41.01 -12.87 25.82
C HIS A 91 41.80 -12.71 27.12
N GLY A 92 42.41 -11.54 27.30
CA GLY A 92 43.11 -11.16 28.52
C GLY A 92 42.16 -10.42 29.45
N PRO A 93 41.61 -11.04 30.50
CA PRO A 93 40.58 -10.41 31.31
C PRO A 93 41.08 -9.12 31.96
N THR A 94 40.34 -8.04 31.74
CA THR A 94 40.62 -6.78 32.44
C THR A 94 40.21 -6.87 33.91
N ALA A 95 40.79 -6.01 34.75
CA ALA A 95 40.46 -5.96 36.18
C ALA A 95 38.96 -5.68 36.43
N VAL A 96 38.34 -4.90 35.55
CA VAL A 96 36.90 -4.57 35.60
C VAL A 96 36.04 -5.78 35.25
N GLU A 97 36.40 -6.53 34.21
CA GLU A 97 35.70 -7.76 33.81
C GLU A 97 35.85 -8.86 34.86
N SER A 98 37.03 -8.96 35.48
CA SER A 98 37.27 -9.89 36.59
C SER A 98 36.39 -9.57 37.79
N LYS A 99 36.31 -8.29 38.19
CA LYS A 99 35.45 -7.85 39.29
C LYS A 99 33.96 -8.08 39.00
N ARG A 100 33.52 -7.76 37.78
CA ARG A 100 32.13 -7.99 37.34
C ARG A 100 31.79 -9.48 37.31
N ARG A 101 32.76 -10.31 36.93
CA ARG A 101 32.62 -11.77 36.98
C ARG A 101 32.45 -12.24 38.42
N ASP A 102 33.29 -11.79 39.34
CA ASP A 102 33.22 -12.18 40.75
C ASP A 102 31.89 -11.75 41.39
N GLU A 103 31.43 -10.54 41.08
CA GLU A 103 30.10 -10.04 41.48
C GLU A 103 28.97 -10.89 40.90
N ASN A 104 29.02 -11.24 39.61
CA ASN A 104 28.04 -12.12 38.98
C ASN A 104 28.02 -13.53 39.58
N HIS A 105 29.20 -14.10 39.92
CA HIS A 105 29.29 -15.39 40.59
C HIS A 105 28.70 -15.31 42.01
N ARG A 106 28.93 -14.20 42.73
CA ARG A 106 28.39 -13.95 44.07
C ARG A 106 26.87 -13.89 44.11
N TRP A 107 26.22 -13.41 43.04
CA TRP A 107 24.76 -13.32 42.91
C TRP A 107 24.13 -14.49 42.13
N GLY A 108 24.87 -15.59 41.91
CA GLY A 108 24.35 -16.79 41.25
C GLY A 108 24.08 -16.63 39.74
N ASN A 109 24.54 -15.55 39.12
CA ASN A 109 24.30 -15.25 37.71
C ASN A 109 25.49 -15.72 36.85
N SER A 110 25.69 -17.04 36.81
CA SER A 110 26.81 -17.69 36.10
C SER A 110 26.58 -17.87 34.59
N SER A 111 25.39 -17.50 34.09
CA SER A 111 24.97 -17.74 32.70
C SER A 111 25.61 -16.78 31.68
N THR A 112 26.36 -15.76 32.10
CA THR A 112 26.97 -14.80 31.16
C THR A 112 28.09 -15.51 30.37
N PRO A 113 27.99 -15.64 29.03
CA PRO A 113 29.02 -16.29 28.23
C PRO A 113 30.36 -15.55 28.35
N TRP A 114 31.41 -16.27 28.73
CA TRP A 114 32.77 -15.72 28.82
C TRP A 114 33.33 -15.43 27.43
N GLN A 115 33.82 -14.21 27.21
CA GLN A 115 34.56 -13.90 25.99
C GLN A 115 35.88 -14.68 26.01
N LYS A 116 36.00 -15.68 25.13
CA LYS A 116 37.19 -16.53 25.05
C LYS A 116 38.32 -15.91 24.24
N HIS A 117 37.99 -14.97 23.36
CA HIS A 117 38.94 -14.39 22.42
C HIS A 117 38.68 -12.90 22.23
N ASP A 118 39.76 -12.13 22.16
CA ASP A 118 39.76 -10.76 21.68
C ASP A 118 40.06 -10.74 20.18
N ASN A 119 39.44 -9.79 19.48
CA ASN A 119 39.75 -9.52 18.10
C ASN A 119 41.03 -8.66 18.05
N ALA A 120 42.01 -9.11 17.27
CA ALA A 120 43.22 -8.35 17.00
C ALA A 120 43.45 -8.24 15.49
N PRO A 121 44.16 -7.19 15.03
CA PRO A 121 44.63 -7.10 13.65
C PRO A 121 45.43 -8.35 13.26
N SER A 122 45.08 -8.97 12.13
CA SER A 122 45.74 -10.18 11.63
C SER A 122 46.51 -9.98 10.34
N GLY A 123 46.34 -8.83 9.68
CA GLY A 123 46.85 -8.54 8.34
C GLY A 123 46.17 -9.32 7.21
N ARG A 124 45.17 -10.17 7.52
CA ARG A 124 44.45 -10.97 6.51
C ARG A 124 43.33 -10.17 5.88
N LEU A 125 43.56 -9.71 4.66
CA LEU A 125 42.60 -8.92 3.89
C LEU A 125 41.55 -9.81 3.24
N ALA A 126 40.34 -9.27 3.08
CA ALA A 126 39.25 -9.91 2.39
C ALA A 126 38.39 -8.90 1.61
N ILE A 127 38.02 -9.25 0.39
CA ILE A 127 36.95 -8.57 -0.33
C ILE A 127 35.62 -9.22 0.04
N VAL A 128 34.67 -8.40 0.48
CA VAL A 128 33.35 -8.83 0.93
C VAL A 128 32.29 -8.24 0.00
N ILE A 129 31.58 -9.11 -0.70
CA ILE A 129 30.41 -8.76 -1.48
C ILE A 129 29.22 -8.56 -0.54
N ARG A 130 28.70 -7.34 -0.52
CA ARG A 130 27.57 -6.90 0.31
C ARG A 130 26.22 -7.23 -0.34
N ALA A 131 26.09 -8.46 -0.82
CA ALA A 131 24.85 -9.02 -1.35
C ALA A 131 24.02 -9.73 -0.25
N ASN A 132 22.82 -10.18 -0.62
CA ASN A 132 21.91 -10.90 0.27
C ASN A 132 22.59 -12.18 0.85
N PRO A 133 22.59 -12.39 2.18
CA PRO A 133 23.18 -13.59 2.82
C PRO A 133 22.56 -14.91 2.38
N TYR A 134 21.30 -14.91 1.96
CA TYR A 134 20.56 -16.10 1.54
C TYR A 134 20.69 -16.38 0.03
N SER A 135 21.67 -15.78 -0.64
CA SER A 135 21.95 -16.04 -2.06
C SER A 135 22.56 -17.42 -2.32
N GLY A 136 23.15 -18.07 -1.31
CA GLY A 136 23.91 -19.32 -1.49
C GLY A 136 25.26 -19.14 -2.18
N LEU A 137 25.52 -17.97 -2.77
CA LEU A 137 26.76 -17.62 -3.43
C LEU A 137 27.83 -17.21 -2.43
N ARG A 138 29.10 -17.43 -2.81
CA ARG A 138 30.25 -17.02 -2.00
C ARG A 138 30.34 -15.49 -1.96
N ARG A 139 30.43 -14.93 -0.76
CA ARG A 139 30.49 -13.48 -0.54
C ARG A 139 31.84 -12.98 -0.07
N THR A 140 32.61 -13.81 0.61
CA THR A 140 33.89 -13.40 1.21
C THR A 140 35.04 -14.13 0.55
N PHE A 141 35.98 -13.34 0.03
CA PHE A 141 37.22 -13.79 -0.56
C PHE A 141 38.37 -13.22 0.25
N SER A 142 38.98 -14.05 1.08
CA SER A 142 40.06 -13.63 1.99
C SER A 142 41.39 -14.24 1.61
N ASP A 143 42.46 -13.64 2.14
CA ASP A 143 43.76 -14.27 2.27
C ASP A 143 43.63 -15.69 2.83
N ARG A 144 44.39 -16.61 2.23
CA ARG A 144 44.58 -17.97 2.71
C ARG A 144 46.01 -18.13 3.20
N LYS A 145 46.26 -19.21 3.96
CA LYS A 145 47.64 -19.55 4.40
C LYS A 145 48.62 -19.68 3.22
N THR A 146 48.13 -20.05 2.04
CA THR A 146 48.95 -20.38 0.86
C THR A 146 48.75 -19.44 -0.33
N ARG A 147 47.76 -18.54 -0.31
CA ARG A 147 47.47 -17.61 -1.41
C ARG A 147 47.05 -16.26 -0.87
N ALA A 148 47.65 -15.20 -1.41
CA ALA A 148 47.30 -13.84 -1.07
C ALA A 148 46.01 -13.43 -1.80
N LEU A 149 45.32 -12.43 -1.28
CA LEU A 149 44.11 -11.85 -1.86
C LEU A 149 44.37 -11.36 -3.28
N GLU A 150 45.55 -10.79 -3.51
CA GLU A 150 46.04 -10.29 -4.78
C GLU A 150 46.11 -11.39 -5.86
N ASP A 151 46.40 -12.64 -5.47
CA ASP A 151 46.50 -13.78 -6.39
C ASP A 151 45.12 -14.36 -6.77
N ILE A 152 44.10 -14.10 -5.96
CA ILE A 152 42.75 -14.64 -6.16
C ILE A 152 41.78 -13.61 -6.74
N LEU A 153 42.24 -12.40 -7.09
CA LEU A 153 41.40 -11.34 -7.68
C LEU A 153 40.60 -11.81 -8.91
N PRO A 154 41.14 -12.62 -9.84
CA PRO A 154 40.34 -13.16 -10.94
C PRO A 154 39.15 -14.01 -10.46
N THR A 155 39.35 -14.81 -9.39
CA THR A 155 38.27 -15.59 -8.77
C THR A 155 37.28 -14.69 -8.03
N VAL A 156 37.73 -13.58 -7.44
CA VAL A 156 36.83 -12.60 -6.84
C VAL A 156 35.90 -12.03 -7.90
N LEU A 157 36.44 -11.59 -9.03
CA LEU A 157 35.65 -11.02 -10.13
C LEU A 157 34.66 -12.01 -10.74
N ALA A 158 35.02 -13.30 -10.85
CA ALA A 158 34.07 -14.35 -11.23
C ALA A 158 32.89 -14.42 -10.25
N GLY A 159 33.14 -14.29 -8.95
CA GLY A 159 32.10 -14.19 -7.94
C GLY A 159 31.17 -12.98 -8.15
N PHE A 160 31.71 -11.82 -8.54
CA PHE A 160 30.87 -10.66 -8.89
C PHE A 160 29.95 -10.93 -10.07
N ALA A 161 30.42 -11.62 -11.10
CA ALA A 161 29.60 -12.03 -12.24
C ALA A 161 28.46 -12.98 -11.82
N GLU A 162 28.72 -13.94 -10.94
CA GLU A 162 27.67 -14.81 -10.37
C GLU A 162 26.60 -14.01 -9.59
N HIS A 163 27.02 -13.06 -8.76
CA HIS A 163 26.10 -12.20 -8.02
C HIS A 163 25.27 -11.30 -8.95
N ALA A 164 25.90 -10.73 -9.99
CA ALA A 164 25.20 -9.92 -10.98
C ALA A 164 24.14 -10.72 -11.74
N ALA A 165 24.47 -11.95 -12.17
CA ALA A 165 23.51 -12.85 -12.82
C ALA A 165 22.30 -13.15 -11.92
N LEU A 166 22.53 -13.43 -10.64
CA LEU A 166 21.46 -13.67 -9.66
C LEU A 166 20.60 -12.42 -9.42
N ILE A 167 21.19 -11.23 -9.35
CA ILE A 167 20.46 -9.97 -9.20
C ILE A 167 19.56 -9.74 -10.43
N LYS A 168 20.10 -9.96 -11.64
CA LYS A 168 19.37 -9.82 -12.89
C LYS A 168 18.17 -10.77 -12.98
N GLU A 169 18.35 -12.04 -12.63
CA GLU A 169 17.26 -13.04 -12.62
C GLU A 169 16.14 -12.64 -11.65
N ARG A 170 16.50 -12.20 -10.43
CA ARG A 170 15.53 -11.73 -9.44
C ARG A 170 14.79 -10.49 -9.91
N ARG A 171 15.48 -9.55 -10.54
CA ARG A 171 14.87 -8.35 -11.11
C ARG A 171 13.83 -8.69 -12.18
N HIS A 172 14.17 -9.60 -13.09
CA HIS A 172 13.24 -10.07 -14.12
C HIS A 172 12.00 -10.74 -13.52
N ALA A 173 12.19 -11.66 -12.56
CA ALA A 173 11.09 -12.33 -11.88
C ALA A 173 10.20 -11.34 -11.09
N ASP A 174 10.79 -10.32 -10.47
CA ASP A 174 10.06 -9.26 -9.77
C ASP A 174 9.25 -8.38 -10.74
N GLU A 175 9.82 -8.04 -11.88
CA GLU A 175 9.14 -7.28 -12.95
C GLU A 175 7.95 -8.05 -13.51
N GLU A 176 8.10 -9.35 -13.80
CA GLU A 176 7.01 -10.22 -14.24
C GLU A 176 5.90 -10.36 -13.19
N ARG A 177 6.28 -10.60 -11.92
CA ARG A 177 5.31 -10.68 -10.82
C ARG A 177 4.55 -9.37 -10.64
N LYS A 178 5.23 -8.23 -10.72
CA LYS A 178 4.60 -6.90 -10.65
C LYS A 178 3.64 -6.69 -11.81
N ARG A 179 4.00 -7.12 -13.02
CA ARG A 179 3.12 -7.04 -14.19
C ARG A 179 1.85 -7.88 -13.99
N GLN A 180 2.00 -9.14 -13.61
CA GLN A 180 0.88 -10.05 -13.34
C GLN A 180 -0.02 -9.53 -12.21
N TRP A 181 0.58 -8.98 -11.15
CA TRP A 181 -0.18 -8.37 -10.04
C TRP A 181 -1.03 -7.20 -10.53
N ARG A 182 -0.45 -6.26 -11.31
CA ARG A 182 -1.19 -5.11 -11.86
C ARG A 182 -2.33 -5.54 -12.78
N GLU A 183 -2.09 -6.53 -13.64
CA GLU A 183 -3.13 -7.07 -14.54
C GLU A 183 -4.27 -7.75 -13.75
N ALA A 184 -3.93 -8.53 -12.72
CA ALA A 184 -4.91 -9.18 -11.86
C ALA A 184 -5.70 -8.18 -10.98
N GLU A 185 -5.04 -7.14 -10.48
CA GLU A 185 -5.67 -6.05 -9.72
C GLU A 185 -6.61 -5.22 -10.61
N ALA A 186 -6.19 -4.87 -11.82
CA ALA A 186 -7.05 -4.21 -12.81
C ALA A 186 -8.28 -5.05 -13.16
N ARG A 187 -8.10 -6.37 -13.33
CA ARG A 187 -9.23 -7.30 -13.58
C ARG A 187 -10.19 -7.34 -12.39
N ARG A 188 -9.69 -7.51 -11.17
CA ARG A 188 -10.51 -7.52 -9.95
C ARG A 188 -11.31 -6.23 -9.80
N SER A 189 -10.66 -5.08 -9.98
CA SER A 189 -11.33 -3.77 -9.90
C SER A 189 -12.46 -3.64 -10.93
N ARG A 190 -12.25 -4.12 -12.17
CA ARG A 190 -13.31 -4.12 -13.20
C ARG A 190 -14.48 -5.04 -12.83
N GLU A 191 -14.19 -6.24 -12.34
CA GLU A 191 -15.22 -7.20 -11.90
C GLU A 191 -16.02 -6.67 -10.70
N GLU A 192 -15.36 -6.05 -9.72
CA GLU A 192 -15.99 -5.43 -8.56
C GLU A 192 -16.86 -4.23 -8.98
N ALA A 193 -16.36 -3.37 -9.88
CA ALA A 193 -17.14 -2.27 -10.42
C ALA A 193 -18.37 -2.76 -11.20
N PHE A 194 -18.24 -3.82 -11.98
CA PHE A 194 -19.36 -4.45 -12.68
C PHE A 194 -20.40 -4.99 -11.69
N LYS A 195 -19.98 -5.78 -10.69
CA LYS A 195 -20.88 -6.33 -9.65
C LYS A 195 -21.57 -5.24 -8.84
N ALA A 196 -20.87 -4.16 -8.52
CA ALA A 196 -21.43 -3.03 -7.78
C ALA A 196 -22.54 -2.33 -8.58
N ARG A 197 -22.31 -2.05 -9.87
CA ARG A 197 -23.32 -1.49 -10.76
C ARG A 197 -24.53 -2.40 -10.89
N GLU A 198 -24.31 -3.70 -11.10
CA GLU A 198 -25.40 -4.66 -11.24
C GLU A 198 -26.23 -4.77 -9.96
N LYS A 199 -25.58 -4.75 -8.80
CA LYS A 199 -26.27 -4.71 -7.50
C LYS A 199 -27.13 -3.46 -7.35
N GLN A 200 -26.65 -2.30 -7.79
CA GLN A 200 -27.42 -1.05 -7.74
C GLN A 200 -28.61 -1.06 -8.70
N ARG A 201 -28.42 -1.55 -9.93
CA ARG A 201 -29.49 -1.74 -10.93
C ARG A 201 -30.59 -2.64 -10.38
N MET A 202 -30.20 -3.79 -9.81
CA MET A 202 -31.16 -4.72 -9.21
C MET A 202 -31.90 -4.09 -8.02
N ALA A 203 -31.20 -3.38 -7.12
CA ALA A 203 -31.85 -2.70 -6.00
C ALA A 203 -32.90 -1.67 -6.47
N PHE A 204 -32.68 -0.98 -7.59
CA PHE A 204 -33.65 -0.05 -8.17
C PHE A 204 -34.87 -0.76 -8.75
N VAL A 205 -34.64 -1.86 -9.47
CA VAL A 205 -35.73 -2.70 -9.97
C VAL A 205 -36.54 -3.29 -8.82
N ASP A 206 -35.89 -3.73 -7.75
CA ASP A 206 -36.55 -4.24 -6.54
C ASP A 206 -37.42 -3.15 -5.88
N ALA A 207 -36.91 -1.92 -5.76
CA ALA A 207 -37.68 -0.79 -5.23
C ALA A 207 -38.92 -0.47 -6.10
N ILE A 208 -38.80 -0.53 -7.43
CA ILE A 208 -39.96 -0.38 -8.34
C ILE A 208 -40.95 -1.51 -8.12
N HIS A 209 -40.48 -2.75 -8.04
CA HIS A 209 -41.32 -3.92 -7.83
C HIS A 209 -42.11 -3.82 -6.52
N GLU A 210 -41.49 -3.35 -5.42
CA GLU A 210 -42.18 -3.12 -4.15
C GLU A 210 -43.34 -2.12 -4.30
N GLN A 211 -43.15 -1.02 -5.03
CA GLN A 211 -44.21 -0.04 -5.28
C GLN A 211 -45.33 -0.63 -6.15
N LEU A 212 -44.99 -1.40 -7.19
CA LEU A 212 -46.00 -2.06 -8.04
C LEU A 212 -46.79 -3.13 -7.26
N ALA A 213 -46.15 -3.87 -6.37
CA ALA A 213 -46.82 -4.82 -5.48
C ALA A 213 -47.77 -4.09 -4.51
N GLN A 214 -47.33 -2.95 -3.95
CA GLN A 214 -48.18 -2.11 -3.11
C GLN A 214 -49.38 -1.57 -3.88
N ARG A 215 -49.19 -1.13 -5.13
CA ARG A 215 -50.26 -0.68 -6.04
C ARG A 215 -51.30 -1.77 -6.26
N ALA A 216 -50.87 -2.98 -6.59
CA ALA A 216 -51.77 -4.13 -6.80
C ALA A 216 -52.59 -4.44 -5.54
N LYS A 217 -51.94 -4.43 -4.37
CA LYS A 217 -52.60 -4.61 -3.06
C LYS A 217 -53.66 -3.53 -2.81
N LEU A 218 -53.32 -2.26 -2.99
CA LEU A 218 -54.26 -1.15 -2.75
C LEU A 218 -55.43 -1.16 -3.74
N THR A 219 -55.17 -1.55 -5.00
CA THR A 219 -56.22 -1.70 -6.03
C THR A 219 -57.22 -2.79 -5.63
N ALA A 220 -56.75 -3.94 -5.15
CA ALA A 220 -57.63 -5.02 -4.68
C ALA A 220 -58.49 -4.58 -3.48
N VAL A 221 -57.91 -3.84 -2.53
CA VAL A 221 -58.64 -3.26 -1.39
C VAL A 221 -59.66 -2.23 -1.86
N LEU A 222 -59.30 -1.36 -2.81
CA LEU A 222 -60.20 -0.36 -3.37
C LEU A 222 -61.45 -1.03 -3.99
N SER A 223 -61.25 -2.02 -4.85
CA SER A 223 -62.34 -2.78 -5.48
C SER A 223 -63.25 -3.46 -4.46
N HIS A 224 -62.69 -3.95 -3.35
CA HIS A 224 -63.50 -4.52 -2.27
C HIS A 224 -64.35 -3.46 -1.57
N LEU A 225 -63.77 -2.32 -1.20
CA LEU A 225 -64.46 -1.23 -0.52
C LEU A 225 -65.54 -0.57 -1.39
N GLU A 226 -65.34 -0.51 -2.70
CA GLU A 226 -66.32 0.05 -3.66
C GLU A 226 -67.55 -0.85 -3.85
N SER A 227 -67.48 -2.13 -3.48
CA SER A 227 -68.62 -3.03 -3.53
C SER A 227 -69.54 -2.95 -2.29
N ALA A 228 -69.14 -2.21 -1.24
CA ALA A 228 -69.97 -1.97 -0.06
C ALA A 228 -71.10 -0.97 -0.35
N THR A 229 -72.30 -1.19 0.21
CA THR A 229 -73.47 -0.33 -0.01
C THR A 229 -74.15 0.07 1.31
N GLY A 230 -74.98 1.13 1.27
CA GLY A 230 -75.73 1.59 2.45
C GLY A 230 -74.84 2.22 3.55
N ASP A 231 -75.13 1.90 4.82
CA ASP A 231 -74.41 2.47 5.97
C ASP A 231 -72.96 1.96 6.10
N GLU A 232 -72.61 0.85 5.46
CA GLU A 232 -71.23 0.36 5.39
C GLU A 232 -70.37 1.27 4.50
N ALA A 233 -70.89 1.70 3.35
CA ALA A 233 -70.22 2.64 2.46
C ALA A 233 -69.94 4.00 3.14
N ARG A 234 -70.89 4.49 3.94
CA ARG A 234 -70.71 5.73 4.72
C ARG A 234 -69.62 5.61 5.76
N ARG A 235 -69.55 4.49 6.49
CA ARG A 235 -68.52 4.23 7.50
C ARG A 235 -67.13 4.02 6.90
N MET A 236 -67.04 3.46 5.70
CA MET A 236 -65.78 3.21 4.99
C MET A 236 -65.25 4.42 4.19
N GLY A 237 -66.02 5.52 4.11
CA GLY A 237 -65.66 6.71 3.33
C GLY A 237 -64.26 7.29 3.60
N PRO A 238 -63.84 7.48 4.87
CA PRO A 238 -62.49 7.96 5.19
C PRO A 238 -61.37 7.00 4.76
N LEU A 239 -61.59 5.69 4.93
CA LEU A 239 -60.64 4.66 4.48
C LEU A 239 -60.53 4.64 2.96
N LEU A 240 -61.67 4.75 2.24
CA LEU A 240 -61.72 4.83 0.79
C LEU A 240 -60.94 6.05 0.26
N ALA A 241 -61.14 7.21 0.87
CA ALA A 241 -60.41 8.44 0.52
C ALA A 241 -58.90 8.29 0.76
N TRP A 242 -58.49 7.66 1.86
CA TRP A 242 -57.08 7.37 2.14
C TRP A 242 -56.47 6.40 1.11
N VAL A 243 -57.17 5.31 0.77
CA VAL A 243 -56.71 4.31 -0.21
C VAL A 243 -56.53 4.96 -1.59
N ARG A 244 -57.49 5.77 -2.04
CA ARG A 244 -57.39 6.51 -3.32
C ARG A 244 -56.21 7.47 -3.33
N ARG A 245 -56.00 8.24 -2.26
CA ARG A 245 -54.83 9.13 -2.16
C ARG A 245 -53.52 8.35 -2.20
N ARG A 246 -53.42 7.23 -1.46
CA ARG A 246 -52.18 6.43 -1.45
C ARG A 246 -51.92 5.79 -2.81
N LEU A 247 -52.96 5.37 -3.54
CA LEU A 247 -52.84 4.92 -4.93
C LEU A 247 -52.26 6.00 -5.83
N HIS A 248 -52.76 7.24 -5.76
CA HIS A 248 -52.20 8.37 -6.52
C HIS A 248 -50.72 8.63 -6.20
N GLN A 249 -50.30 8.50 -4.94
CA GLN A 249 -48.88 8.63 -4.55
C GLN A 249 -48.03 7.53 -5.18
N VAL A 250 -48.47 6.27 -5.10
CA VAL A 250 -47.74 5.13 -5.67
C VAL A 250 -47.69 5.19 -7.20
N ASP A 251 -48.77 5.63 -7.85
CA ASP A 251 -48.82 5.87 -9.30
C ASP A 251 -47.84 6.97 -9.73
N ALA A 252 -47.65 8.02 -8.92
CA ALA A 252 -46.66 9.06 -9.18
C ALA A 252 -45.23 8.52 -9.05
N LEU A 253 -44.94 7.78 -7.97
CA LEU A 253 -43.63 7.15 -7.72
C LEU A 253 -43.21 6.17 -8.82
N THR A 254 -44.18 5.47 -9.41
CA THR A 254 -43.96 4.49 -10.49
C THR A 254 -44.08 5.10 -11.89
N SER A 255 -44.31 6.42 -12.00
CA SER A 255 -44.40 7.09 -13.29
C SER A 255 -43.05 7.09 -14.01
N PRO A 256 -42.99 6.90 -15.34
CA PRO A 256 -41.73 6.86 -16.07
C PRO A 256 -40.83 8.08 -15.84
N LEU A 257 -41.44 9.26 -15.69
CA LEU A 257 -40.73 10.51 -15.43
C LEU A 257 -40.06 10.53 -14.05
N PHE A 258 -40.74 10.07 -12.99
CA PHE A 258 -40.15 10.05 -11.64
C PHE A 258 -39.12 8.92 -11.50
N LEU A 259 -39.30 7.81 -12.22
CA LEU A 259 -38.30 6.74 -12.27
C LEU A 259 -37.01 7.23 -12.94
N ASP A 260 -37.11 7.95 -14.07
CA ASP A 260 -35.95 8.52 -14.76
C ASP A 260 -35.18 9.53 -13.89
N ILE A 261 -35.91 10.44 -13.22
CA ILE A 261 -35.30 11.40 -12.29
C ILE A 261 -34.68 10.69 -11.08
N SER A 262 -35.36 9.68 -10.53
CA SER A 262 -34.83 8.91 -9.38
C SER A 262 -33.60 8.08 -9.74
N ALA A 263 -33.56 7.48 -10.93
CA ALA A 263 -32.39 6.76 -11.44
C ALA A 263 -31.20 7.72 -11.64
N THR A 264 -31.46 8.89 -12.26
CA THR A 264 -30.45 9.94 -12.47
C THR A 264 -29.90 10.46 -11.14
N PHE A 265 -30.77 10.72 -10.15
CA PHE A 265 -30.37 11.19 -8.83
C PHE A 265 -29.56 10.14 -8.05
N ALA A 266 -29.98 8.87 -8.12
CA ALA A 266 -29.24 7.74 -7.54
C ALA A 266 -27.97 7.37 -8.33
N LYS A 267 -27.70 8.06 -9.45
CA LYS A 267 -26.58 7.82 -10.38
C LYS A 267 -26.55 6.39 -10.91
N ILE A 268 -27.73 5.82 -11.12
CA ILE A 268 -27.90 4.48 -11.67
C ILE A 268 -28.01 4.62 -13.17
N ASP A 269 -26.97 4.18 -13.87
CA ASP A 269 -26.96 4.11 -15.31
C ASP A 269 -27.35 2.69 -15.76
N PHE A 270 -28.30 2.59 -16.69
CA PHE A 270 -28.75 1.34 -17.30
C PHE A 270 -28.09 1.07 -18.66
N GLU A 271 -27.37 2.04 -19.23
CA GLU A 271 -26.60 1.83 -20.46
C GLU A 271 -25.36 0.97 -20.18
N GLU A 272 -24.96 0.15 -21.17
CA GLU A 272 -23.69 -0.56 -21.10
C GLU A 272 -22.55 0.43 -21.39
N PRO A 273 -21.52 0.50 -20.53
CA PRO A 273 -20.38 1.35 -20.82
C PRO A 273 -19.71 0.88 -22.11
N ARG A 274 -19.57 1.79 -23.07
CA ARG A 274 -18.89 1.52 -24.33
C ARG A 274 -17.44 1.09 -24.05
N ALA A 275 -16.96 0.09 -24.79
CA ALA A 275 -15.66 -0.57 -24.56
C ALA A 275 -14.44 0.37 -24.66
N ASP A 276 -14.65 1.56 -25.22
CA ASP A 276 -13.72 2.60 -25.61
C ASP A 276 -13.78 3.85 -24.70
N GLY A 277 -14.73 3.90 -23.76
CA GLY A 277 -14.78 4.94 -22.74
C GLY A 277 -13.75 4.67 -21.64
N GLU A 278 -12.86 5.64 -21.37
CA GLU A 278 -12.09 5.65 -20.13
C GLU A 278 -13.04 5.31 -18.98
N VAL A 279 -12.68 4.32 -18.17
CA VAL A 279 -13.34 4.14 -16.88
C VAL A 279 -13.01 5.43 -16.15
N GLU A 280 -13.87 6.43 -16.25
CA GLU A 280 -13.80 7.61 -15.42
C GLU A 280 -13.85 7.05 -14.01
N SER A 281 -12.66 6.97 -13.43
CA SER A 281 -12.48 6.88 -12.01
C SER A 281 -13.00 8.21 -11.50
N SER A 282 -14.33 8.32 -11.39
CA SER A 282 -14.95 9.17 -10.38
C SER A 282 -14.22 8.81 -9.10
N GLY A 283 -13.35 9.72 -8.67
CA GLY A 283 -12.12 9.43 -7.96
C GLY A 283 -12.30 8.58 -6.71
N GLY A 284 -11.18 8.03 -6.22
CA GLY A 284 -11.04 7.21 -5.02
C GLY A 284 -11.43 7.86 -3.69
N TYR A 285 -12.40 8.75 -3.68
CA TYR A 285 -13.21 9.04 -2.51
C TYR A 285 -14.29 7.99 -2.41
N PHE A 286 -14.60 7.57 -1.19
CA PHE A 286 -15.80 6.81 -0.85
C PHE A 286 -17.02 7.51 -1.48
N SER A 287 -17.35 7.14 -2.71
CA SER A 287 -18.54 7.59 -3.41
C SER A 287 -19.68 6.88 -2.69
N TYR A 288 -20.18 7.53 -1.64
CA TYR A 288 -21.44 7.18 -1.00
C TYR A 288 -22.45 7.15 -2.13
N SER A 289 -22.76 5.95 -2.60
CA SER A 289 -23.80 5.78 -3.59
C SER A 289 -25.08 6.09 -2.84
N PRO A 290 -25.87 7.10 -3.28
CA PRO A 290 -27.10 7.45 -2.61
C PRO A 290 -27.96 6.20 -2.42
N SER A 291 -28.65 6.10 -1.29
CA SER A 291 -29.63 5.04 -1.08
C SER A 291 -30.61 5.00 -2.25
N VAL A 292 -30.93 3.80 -2.72
CA VAL A 292 -31.91 3.62 -3.79
C VAL A 292 -33.31 3.83 -3.20
N GLU A 293 -33.73 5.08 -3.15
CA GLU A 293 -35.04 5.49 -2.64
C GLU A 293 -35.84 6.15 -3.76
N LEU A 294 -37.02 5.60 -4.04
CA LEU A 294 -37.98 6.23 -4.94
C LEU A 294 -38.62 7.42 -4.22
N GLN A 295 -38.51 8.60 -4.81
CA GLN A 295 -39.01 9.83 -4.22
C GLN A 295 -40.04 10.49 -5.13
N PRO A 296 -41.05 11.19 -4.58
CA PRO A 296 -41.89 12.06 -5.37
C PRO A 296 -41.11 13.34 -5.71
N TRP A 297 -41.22 13.79 -6.95
CA TRP A 297 -40.45 14.93 -7.46
C TRP A 297 -41.36 16.12 -7.82
N SER A 298 -40.87 17.32 -7.56
CA SER A 298 -41.43 18.56 -8.12
C SER A 298 -40.52 19.03 -9.25
N ILE A 299 -41.09 19.29 -10.43
CA ILE A 299 -40.34 19.67 -11.63
C ILE A 299 -40.65 21.14 -11.97
N ASP A 300 -39.69 22.02 -11.73
CA ASP A 300 -39.75 23.41 -12.19
C ASP A 300 -39.33 23.45 -13.67
N LYS A 301 -40.30 23.51 -14.58
CA LYS A 301 -40.07 23.52 -16.03
C LYS A 301 -39.36 24.78 -16.52
N GLU A 302 -39.46 25.90 -15.81
CA GLU A 302 -38.84 27.16 -16.20
C GLU A 302 -37.35 27.20 -15.83
N LYS A 303 -36.98 26.55 -14.71
CA LYS A 303 -35.59 26.48 -14.25
C LYS A 303 -34.89 25.15 -14.57
N GLY A 304 -35.62 24.17 -15.09
CA GLY A 304 -35.09 22.84 -15.39
C GLY A 304 -34.60 22.08 -14.14
N LEU A 305 -35.14 22.39 -12.97
CA LEU A 305 -34.71 21.82 -11.67
C LEU A 305 -35.76 20.84 -11.15
N ALA A 306 -35.30 19.66 -10.74
CA ALA A 306 -36.09 18.66 -10.02
C ALA A 306 -35.66 18.63 -8.55
N THR A 307 -36.62 18.79 -7.64
CA THR A 307 -36.39 18.71 -6.19
C THR A 307 -37.25 17.60 -5.60
N SER A 308 -36.65 16.74 -4.77
CA SER A 308 -37.39 15.70 -4.08
C SER A 308 -38.32 16.31 -3.03
N ARG A 309 -39.47 15.67 -2.82
CA ARG A 309 -40.52 16.09 -1.90
C ARG A 309 -40.82 14.98 -0.91
N THR A 310 -41.39 15.33 0.23
CA THR A 310 -42.00 14.36 1.11
C THR A 310 -43.37 13.92 0.59
N ASP A 311 -43.84 12.73 0.99
CA ASP A 311 -45.17 12.20 0.64
C ASP A 311 -46.31 13.19 0.96
N LEU A 312 -46.16 13.97 2.04
CA LEU A 312 -47.14 14.96 2.49
C LEU A 312 -47.14 16.21 1.61
N GLU A 313 -45.97 16.79 1.33
CA GLU A 313 -45.83 17.98 0.48
C GLU A 313 -46.34 17.71 -0.93
N TRP A 314 -46.05 16.52 -1.47
CA TRP A 314 -46.55 16.11 -2.77
C TRP A 314 -48.08 15.97 -2.75
N ALA A 315 -48.66 15.37 -1.70
CA ALA A 315 -50.11 15.19 -1.60
C ALA A 315 -50.87 16.52 -1.43
N VAL A 316 -50.27 17.52 -0.79
CA VAL A 316 -50.83 18.88 -0.67
C VAL A 316 -50.83 19.58 -2.02
N GLU A 317 -49.72 19.54 -2.76
CA GLU A 317 -49.61 20.16 -4.09
C GLU A 317 -50.52 19.50 -5.13
N ALA A 318 -50.67 18.17 -5.07
CA ALA A 318 -51.60 17.43 -5.91
C ALA A 318 -53.09 17.70 -5.55
N GLY A 319 -53.37 18.52 -4.53
CA GLY A 319 -54.73 18.84 -4.07
C GLY A 319 -55.45 17.67 -3.39
N LEU A 320 -54.71 16.64 -2.96
CA LEU A 320 -55.25 15.43 -2.33
C LEU A 320 -55.40 15.56 -0.81
N VAL A 321 -54.76 16.57 -0.22
CA VAL A 321 -54.83 16.93 1.20
C VAL A 321 -54.94 18.45 1.29
N GLN A 322 -55.89 18.96 2.09
CA GLN A 322 -55.92 20.38 2.43
C GLN A 322 -54.75 20.69 3.36
N GLU A 323 -53.99 21.73 3.02
CA GLU A 323 -52.92 22.26 3.86
C GLU A 323 -53.53 22.69 5.21
N LEU A 324 -53.30 21.89 6.26
CA LEU A 324 -53.60 22.31 7.62
C LEU A 324 -52.61 23.42 7.95
N LYS A 325 -53.07 24.68 7.88
CA LYS A 325 -52.35 25.80 8.51
C LYS A 325 -52.17 25.43 9.96
N ALA A 326 -50.95 25.10 10.36
CA ALA A 326 -50.60 24.97 11.76
C ALA A 326 -50.86 26.34 12.40
N ASP A 327 -51.87 26.41 13.26
CA ASP A 327 -52.05 27.54 14.17
C ASP A 327 -50.82 27.51 15.09
N PRO A 328 -50.03 28.60 15.23
CA PRO A 328 -48.77 28.59 15.98
C PRO A 328 -48.93 28.36 17.50
N ALA A 329 -50.12 28.00 17.97
CA ALA A 329 -50.45 27.80 19.38
C ALA A 329 -50.26 26.36 19.89
N ASP A 330 -49.95 25.38 19.03
CA ASP A 330 -49.97 23.95 19.42
C ASP A 330 -48.67 23.19 19.16
N VAL A 331 -47.52 23.85 19.31
CA VAL A 331 -46.22 23.17 19.44
C VAL A 331 -45.92 22.98 20.93
N PRO A 332 -45.95 21.76 21.48
CA PRO A 332 -45.46 21.53 22.82
C PRO A 332 -43.94 21.73 22.84
N ASP A 333 -43.47 22.57 23.76
CA ASP A 333 -42.07 22.80 24.07
C ASP A 333 -41.41 21.49 24.52
N VAL A 334 -40.78 20.78 23.58
CA VAL A 334 -39.95 19.62 23.90
C VAL A 334 -38.53 20.12 24.10
N GLY A 335 -38.25 20.40 25.37
CA GLY A 335 -36.96 20.80 25.89
C GLY A 335 -35.82 19.90 25.41
N ASN A 336 -34.77 20.58 24.98
CA ASN A 336 -33.46 20.06 24.62
C ASN A 336 -32.83 19.30 25.80
N THR A 337 -32.78 17.97 25.73
CA THR A 337 -31.95 17.12 26.61
C THR A 337 -30.89 16.40 25.80
N ASN A 338 -29.74 17.08 25.64
CA ASN A 338 -28.47 16.42 25.36
C ASN A 338 -28.01 15.67 26.62
N ARG A 339 -27.93 14.34 26.55
CA ARG A 339 -26.93 13.57 27.28
C ARG A 339 -26.60 12.26 26.58
#